data_AF-A0A4Q2VZ44-F1
#
_entry.id   AF-A0A4Q2VZ44-F1
#
_cell.length_a   1.000
_cell.length_b   1.000
_cell.length_c   1.000
_cell.angle_alpha   90.00
_cell.angle_beta   90.00
_cell.angle_gamma   90.00
#
_symmetry.space_group_name_H-M   'P 1'
#
loop_
_entity.id
_entity.type
_entity.pdbx_description
1 polymer ?
#
loop_
_entity_poly.entity_id
_entity_poly.type
_entity_poly.pdbx_seq_one_letter_code
_entity_poly.pdbx_strand_id
1 'polypeptide(L)'
;MALSRDTNEDIHIALVAHGSFMHYFSNDWENSTTGCGTGWKNCETRRYVFQNDDWDENAWLVETEESRLARGMKGPAPSAEEQRKLYEKTMVGWVDQGLPDIRYLETASVMPMQEHSRL
;
A
#
# COMPACT_ATOMS: atom_id res chain seq x y z
N MET A 1 -0.81 -11.58 -25.03
CA MET A 1 -0.01 -10.33 -25.07
C MET A 1 1.11 -10.53 -24.07
N ALA A 2 2.36 -10.65 -24.53
CA ALA A 2 3.51 -10.76 -23.62
C ALA A 2 3.98 -9.34 -23.29
N LEU A 3 4.26 -9.07 -22.00
CA LEU A 3 4.74 -7.77 -21.55
C LEU A 3 6.17 -7.47 -22.04
N SER A 4 6.96 -8.51 -22.32
CA SER A 4 8.23 -8.43 -23.04
C SER A 4 8.28 -9.43 -24.19
N ARG A 5 9.08 -9.12 -25.22
CA ARG A 5 9.40 -10.03 -26.34
C ARG A 5 10.62 -10.89 -26.03
N ASP A 6 11.43 -10.50 -25.05
CA ASP A 6 12.59 -11.24 -24.56
C ASP A 6 12.30 -11.67 -23.11
N THR A 7 12.36 -12.97 -22.84
CA THR A 7 12.11 -13.53 -21.51
C THR A 7 13.28 -13.32 -20.54
N ASN A 8 14.39 -12.77 -21.02
CA ASN A 8 15.60 -12.50 -20.23
C ASN A 8 15.74 -11.03 -19.79
N GLU A 9 14.77 -10.16 -20.13
CA GLU A 9 14.76 -8.76 -19.70
C GLU A 9 13.84 -8.55 -18.50
N ASP A 10 14.35 -7.85 -17.48
CA ASP A 10 13.52 -7.40 -16.36
C ASP A 10 12.45 -6.43 -16.84
N ILE A 11 11.20 -6.72 -16.48
CA ILE A 11 10.06 -5.88 -16.85
C ILE A 11 9.76 -4.93 -15.70
N HIS A 12 9.84 -3.63 -15.98
CA HIS A 12 9.44 -2.59 -15.03
C HIS A 12 8.01 -2.14 -15.28
N ILE A 13 7.18 -2.16 -14.23
CA ILE A 13 5.77 -1.75 -14.27
C ILE A 13 5.61 -0.46 -13.45
N ALA A 14 4.94 0.54 -14.04
CA ALA A 14 4.49 1.73 -13.33
C ALA A 14 3.01 1.58 -12.98
N LEU A 15 2.68 1.63 -11.69
CA LEU A 15 1.31 1.63 -11.17
C LEU A 15 0.97 3.01 -10.61
N VAL A 16 -0.12 3.60 -11.10
CA VAL A 16 -0.66 4.87 -10.59
C VAL A 16 -2.01 4.58 -9.93
N ALA A 17 -2.09 4.79 -8.62
CA ALA A 17 -3.30 4.55 -7.84
C ALA A 17 -3.36 5.47 -6.60
N HIS A 18 -4.39 5.30 -5.79
CA HIS A 18 -4.55 5.99 -4.52
C HIS A 18 -3.74 5.35 -3.39
N GLY A 19 -3.28 6.14 -2.42
CA GLY A 19 -2.42 5.66 -1.34
C GLY A 19 -3.06 4.58 -0.46
N SER A 20 -4.36 4.67 -0.18
CA SER A 20 -5.07 3.64 0.59
C SER A 20 -5.07 2.28 -0.13
N PHE A 21 -5.30 2.28 -1.46
CA PHE A 21 -5.22 1.07 -2.28
C PHE A 21 -3.81 0.49 -2.29
N MET A 22 -2.78 1.33 -2.37
CA MET A 22 -1.39 0.89 -2.44
C MET A 22 -0.99 0.02 -1.25
N HIS A 23 -1.49 0.28 -0.04
CA HIS A 23 -1.24 -0.57 1.13
C HIS A 23 -1.72 -2.01 0.94
N TYR A 24 -2.90 -2.21 0.35
CA TYR A 24 -3.41 -3.55 0.04
C TYR A 24 -2.63 -4.23 -1.07
N PHE A 25 -2.25 -3.46 -2.09
CA PHE A 25 -1.50 -4.00 -3.22
C PHE A 25 -0.09 -4.43 -2.83
N SER A 26 0.63 -3.62 -2.07
CA SER A 26 2.02 -3.90 -1.67
C SER A 26 2.15 -4.66 -0.36
N ASN A 27 1.06 -4.81 0.41
CA ASN A 27 1.07 -5.32 1.78
C ASN A 27 2.07 -4.58 2.70
N ASP A 28 2.27 -3.28 2.44
CA ASP A 28 3.14 -2.41 3.23
C ASP A 28 2.28 -1.48 4.07
N TRP A 29 2.34 -1.65 5.38
CA TRP A 29 1.51 -0.95 6.37
C TRP A 29 2.33 0.06 7.19
N GLU A 30 3.61 0.26 6.86
CA GLU A 30 4.45 1.23 7.57
C GLU A 30 3.92 2.66 7.36
N ASN A 31 3.65 3.35 8.47
CA ASN A 31 3.09 4.72 8.49
C ASN A 31 1.71 4.87 7.83
N SER A 32 0.96 3.79 7.61
CA SER A 32 -0.38 3.79 7.01
C SER A 32 -1.42 4.67 7.73
N THR A 33 -1.24 4.92 9.02
CA THR A 33 -2.10 5.80 9.83
C THR A 33 -1.66 7.26 9.80
N THR A 34 -0.58 7.60 9.10
CA THR A 34 -0.12 8.98 8.97
C THR A 34 -0.85 9.70 7.83
N GLY A 35 -0.97 11.03 7.96
CA GLY A 35 -1.80 11.82 7.04
C GLY A 35 -3.29 11.48 7.19
N CYS A 36 -4.06 11.54 6.10
CA CYS A 36 -5.47 11.15 6.06
C CYS A 36 -5.61 9.62 5.85
N GLY A 37 -4.92 8.81 6.65
CA GLY A 37 -4.95 7.34 6.58
C GLY A 37 -4.32 6.74 5.32
N THR A 38 -3.35 7.42 4.72
CA THR A 38 -2.66 6.91 3.53
C THR A 38 -1.17 6.75 3.70
N GLY A 39 -0.50 7.49 4.58
CA GLY A 39 0.98 7.46 4.63
C GLY A 39 1.70 7.76 3.31
N TRP A 40 1.00 8.25 2.28
CA TRP A 40 1.51 8.61 0.96
C TRP A 40 1.27 10.10 0.71
N LYS A 41 2.30 10.81 0.23
CA LYS A 41 2.17 12.19 -0.26
C LYS A 41 1.61 12.19 -1.68
N ASN A 42 0.99 13.31 -2.07
CA ASN A 42 0.52 13.48 -3.43
C ASN A 42 1.70 13.39 -4.42
N CYS A 43 1.54 12.63 -5.50
CA CYS A 43 2.58 12.31 -6.49
C CYS A 43 3.85 11.67 -5.90
N GLU A 44 3.79 11.04 -4.73
CA GLU A 44 4.91 10.27 -4.20
C GLU A 44 5.19 9.04 -5.06
N THR A 45 6.47 8.75 -5.29
CA THR A 45 6.92 7.55 -5.99
C THR A 45 7.65 6.65 -5.01
N ARG A 46 7.28 5.37 -4.98
CA ARG A 46 8.04 4.31 -4.31
C ARG A 46 8.41 3.21 -5.28
N ARG A 47 9.49 2.50 -4.99
CA ARG A 47 9.98 1.38 -5.80
C ARG A 47 9.92 0.10 -4.99
N TYR A 48 9.37 -0.93 -5.62
CA TYR A 48 9.21 -2.25 -5.04
C TYR A 48 9.87 -3.29 -5.93
N VAL A 49 10.32 -4.37 -5.31
CA VAL A 49 10.78 -5.59 -5.97
C VAL A 49 9.97 -6.77 -5.46
N PHE A 50 9.82 -7.80 -6.29
CA PHE A 50 9.30 -9.08 -5.81
C PHE A 50 10.41 -9.79 -5.02
N GLN A 51 10.10 -10.20 -3.80
CA GLN A 51 10.92 -11.15 -3.06
C GLN A 51 10.40 -12.56 -3.33
N ASN A 52 11.30 -13.53 -3.48
CA ASN A 52 10.99 -14.92 -3.88
C ASN A 52 10.36 -14.99 -5.29
N ASP A 53 11.03 -14.41 -6.28
CA ASP A 53 10.57 -14.25 -7.67
C ASP A 53 10.72 -15.51 -8.56
N ASP A 54 11.18 -16.63 -8.00
CA ASP A 54 11.33 -17.94 -8.67
C ASP A 54 9.99 -18.65 -8.94
N TRP A 55 8.95 -17.92 -9.37
CA TRP A 55 7.60 -18.44 -9.64
C TRP A 55 6.90 -19.05 -8.42
N ASP A 56 7.22 -18.53 -7.24
CA ASP A 56 6.70 -19.00 -5.97
C ASP A 56 5.32 -18.37 -5.70
N GLU A 57 4.38 -19.18 -5.19
CA GLU A 57 3.09 -18.72 -4.65
C GLU A 57 3.28 -17.72 -3.49
N ASN A 58 4.48 -17.68 -2.91
CA ASN A 58 4.87 -16.81 -1.82
C ASN A 58 5.59 -15.52 -2.28
N ALA A 59 5.57 -15.19 -3.57
CA ALA A 59 6.12 -13.94 -4.08
C ALA A 59 5.36 -12.75 -3.47
N TRP A 60 6.09 -11.77 -2.94
CA TRP A 60 5.49 -10.58 -2.34
C TRP A 60 6.33 -9.32 -2.59
N LEU A 61 5.70 -8.16 -2.51
CA LEU A 61 6.34 -6.88 -2.80
C LEU A 61 7.07 -6.34 -1.58
N VAL A 62 8.34 -5.97 -1.77
CA VAL A 62 9.17 -5.32 -0.74
C VAL A 62 9.65 -3.99 -1.27
N GLU A 63 9.46 -2.92 -0.49
CA GLU A 63 9.99 -1.60 -0.85
C GLU A 63 11.53 -1.64 -0.83
N THR A 64 12.14 -1.16 -1.91
CA THR A 64 13.59 -1.05 -2.06
C THR A 64 14.21 -0.08 -1.04
N GLU A 65 15.45 -0.33 -0.65
CA GLU A 65 16.18 0.54 0.29
C GLU A 65 16.34 1.96 -0.28
N GLU A 66 16.58 2.10 -1.58
CA GLU A 66 16.72 3.40 -2.25
C GLU A 66 15.43 4.21 -2.17
N SER A 67 14.27 3.57 -2.36
CA SER A 67 12.96 4.20 -2.21
C SER A 67 12.74 4.68 -0.78
N ARG A 68 13.06 3.83 0.20
CA ARG A 68 12.95 4.14 1.63
C ARG A 68 13.81 5.34 2.03
N LEU A 69 15.07 5.33 1.61
CA LEU A 69 16.00 6.44 1.85
C LEU A 69 15.51 7.74 1.21
N ALA A 70 14.99 7.68 -0.02
CA ALA A 70 14.46 8.85 -0.73
C ALA A 70 13.28 9.50 -0.01
N ARG A 71 12.45 8.74 0.73
CA ARG A 71 11.35 9.26 1.55
C ARG A 71 11.72 9.49 3.03
N GLY A 72 13.00 9.38 3.39
CA GLY A 72 13.53 9.72 4.71
C GLY A 72 13.44 8.60 5.75
N MET A 73 13.19 7.36 5.34
CA MET A 73 13.21 6.20 6.24
C MET A 73 14.62 5.70 6.49
N LYS A 74 14.78 4.97 7.60
CA LYS A 74 16.03 4.31 7.97
C LYS A 74 15.80 2.83 8.17
N GLY A 75 16.77 2.02 7.75
CA GLY A 75 16.73 0.57 7.92
C GLY A 75 15.88 -0.15 6.87
N PRO A 76 15.88 -1.49 6.91
CA PRO A 76 15.16 -2.32 5.94
C PRO A 76 13.65 -2.11 6.04
N ALA A 77 12.92 -2.57 5.01
CA ALA A 77 11.47 -2.70 5.10
C ALA A 77 11.08 -3.65 6.25
N PRO A 78 9.95 -3.42 6.93
CA PRO A 78 9.45 -4.37 7.94
C PRO A 78 9.26 -5.76 7.34
N SER A 79 9.59 -6.79 8.12
CA SER A 79 9.36 -8.19 7.77
C SER A 79 7.88 -8.50 7.61
N ALA A 80 7.54 -9.62 6.95
CA ALA A 80 6.16 -10.05 6.78
C ALA A 80 5.40 -10.19 8.13
N GLU A 81 6.07 -10.65 9.19
CA GLU A 81 5.46 -10.74 10.52
C GLU A 81 5.17 -9.36 11.12
N GLU A 82 6.08 -8.40 10.93
CA GLU A 82 5.91 -7.02 11.36
C GLU A 82 4.82 -6.32 10.57
N GLN A 83 4.74 -6.55 9.25
CA GLN A 83 3.68 -6.01 8.39
C GLN A 83 2.30 -6.49 8.83
N ARG A 84 2.15 -7.76 9.22
CA ARG A 84 0.90 -8.26 9.80
C ARG A 84 0.51 -7.54 11.09
N LYS A 85 1.49 -7.24 11.97
CA LYS A 85 1.23 -6.48 13.20
C LYS A 85 0.86 -5.02 12.89
N LEU A 86 1.48 -4.43 11.87
CA LEU A 86 1.16 -3.09 11.40
C LEU A 86 -0.23 -3.03 10.77
N TYR A 87 -0.64 -4.04 10.01
CA TYR A 87 -2.00 -4.15 9.47
C TYR A 87 -3.06 -4.05 10.57
N GLU A 88 -2.95 -4.87 11.61
CA GLU A 88 -3.93 -4.85 12.72
C GLU A 88 -3.99 -3.47 13.40
N LYS A 89 -2.83 -2.85 13.63
CA LYS A 89 -2.75 -1.48 14.15
C LYS A 89 -3.36 -0.46 13.20
N THR A 90 -3.19 -0.66 11.90
CA THR A 90 -3.75 0.23 10.87
C THR A 90 -5.25 0.19 10.87
N MET A 91 -5.86 -1.00 10.91
CA MET A 91 -7.32 -1.14 10.88
C MET A 91 -7.96 -0.42 12.07
N VAL A 92 -7.38 -0.56 13.27
CA VAL A 92 -7.83 0.20 14.45
C VAL A 92 -7.56 1.69 14.26
N GLY A 93 -6.36 2.07 13.86
CA GLY A 93 -5.97 3.47 13.71
C GLY A 93 -6.78 4.23 12.65
N TRP A 94 -7.23 3.58 11.59
CA TRP A 94 -8.12 4.16 10.59
C TRP A 94 -9.52 4.39 11.15
N VAL A 95 -10.07 3.43 11.89
CA VAL A 95 -11.35 3.61 12.58
C VAL A 95 -11.29 4.75 13.58
N ASP A 96 -10.20 4.86 14.35
CA ASP A 96 -9.99 5.95 15.31
C ASP A 96 -9.89 7.33 14.61
N GLN A 97 -9.53 7.36 13.33
CA GLN A 97 -9.53 8.56 12.49
C GLN A 97 -10.89 8.87 11.85
N GLY A 98 -11.91 8.03 12.09
CA GLY A 98 -13.24 8.14 11.49
C GLY A 98 -13.33 7.57 10.07
N LEU A 99 -12.33 6.79 9.62
CA LEU A 99 -12.42 6.07 8.36
C LEU A 99 -13.25 4.78 8.53
N PRO A 100 -13.88 4.27 7.46
CA PRO A 100 -14.65 3.04 7.53
C PRO A 100 -13.80 1.85 7.98
N ASP A 101 -14.36 1.00 8.84
CA ASP A 101 -13.77 -0.31 9.10
C ASP A 101 -14.00 -1.22 7.90
N ILE A 102 -13.02 -1.31 7.01
CA ILE A 102 -13.12 -2.09 5.79
C ILE A 102 -13.14 -3.61 6.03
N ARG A 103 -12.89 -4.08 7.25
CA ARG A 103 -13.02 -5.50 7.62
C ARG A 103 -14.48 -5.96 7.65
N TYR A 104 -15.41 -5.02 7.78
CA TYR A 104 -16.84 -5.29 7.72
C TYR A 104 -17.42 -4.60 6.48
N LEU A 105 -18.02 -5.40 5.59
CA LEU A 105 -18.59 -4.89 4.34
C LEU A 105 -19.70 -3.87 4.59
N GLU A 106 -20.44 -4.01 5.69
CA GLU A 106 -21.51 -3.08 6.06
C GLU A 106 -20.96 -1.67 6.27
N THR A 107 -19.89 -1.48 7.06
CA THR A 107 -19.27 -0.18 7.38
C THR A 107 -18.74 0.57 6.16
N ALA A 108 -18.25 -0.13 5.13
CA ALA A 108 -17.80 0.50 3.88
C ALA A 108 -18.95 1.19 3.10
N SER A 109 -20.19 0.74 3.30
CA SER A 109 -21.41 1.26 2.66
C SER A 109 -22.21 2.26 3.48
N VAL A 110 -21.85 2.54 4.74
CA VAL A 110 -22.66 3.38 5.67
C VAL A 110 -22.23 4.86 5.71
N MET A 111 -21.31 5.32 4.85
CA MET A 111 -21.17 6.76 4.67
C MET A 111 -22.20 7.22 3.63
N PRO A 112 -23.33 7.85 4.03
CA PRO A 112 -24.19 8.48 3.05
C PRO A 112 -23.34 9.49 2.29
N MET A 113 -23.37 9.45 0.95
CA MET A 113 -22.89 10.58 0.15
C MET A 113 -23.52 11.83 0.74
N GLN A 114 -22.71 12.71 1.35
CA GLN A 114 -23.19 14.04 1.65
C GLN A 114 -23.53 14.67 0.30
N GLU A 115 -24.82 14.79 0.00
CA GLU A 115 -25.29 15.70 -1.02
C GLU A 115 -24.77 17.07 -0.60
N HIS A 116 -23.67 17.50 -1.21
CA HIS A 116 -23.32 18.90 -1.23
C HIS A 116 -24.49 19.60 -1.91
N SER A 117 -25.39 20.16 -1.11
CA SER A 117 -26.37 21.11 -1.60
C SER A 117 -25.58 22.24 -2.25
N ARG A 118 -25.60 22.26 -3.58
CA ARG A 118 -25.14 23.42 -4.34
C ARG A 118 -26.02 24.59 -3.92
N LEU A 119 -25.44 25.53 -3.18
CA LEU A 119 -25.88 26.91 -3.11
C LEU A 119 -25.06 27.71 -4.13
#